data_AF-A0A537MNQ2-F1
#
_entry.id   AF-A0A537MNQ2-F1
#
_cell.length_a   1.000
_cell.length_b   1.000
_cell.length_c   1.000
_cell.angle_alpha   90.00
_cell.angle_beta   90.00
_cell.angle_gamma   90.00
#
_symmetry.space_group_name_H-M   'P 1'
#
loop_
_entity.id
_entity.type
_entity.pdbx_description
1 polymer ?
#
loop_
_entity_poly.entity_id
_entity_poly.type
_entity_poly.pdbx_seq_one_letter_code
_entity_poly.pdbx_strand_id
1 'polypeptide(L)' 'GTPGEIVDILNRAVGEALRDPKLVARFAEIGGLPMPLSPDGYGKLIAEETEKWRKVVAFAGVSVD' A
#
# COMPACT_ATOMS: atom_id res chain seq x y z
N GLY A 1 -17.38 9.53 0.86
CA GLY A 1 -16.36 8.50 0.53
C GLY A 1 -16.98 7.13 0.69
N THR A 2 -16.23 6.07 0.39
CA THR A 2 -16.65 4.69 0.68
C THR A 2 -16.98 4.54 2.17
N PRO A 3 -18.08 3.85 2.56
CA PRO A 3 -18.42 3.63 3.96
C PRO A 3 -17.32 2.87 4.71
N GLY A 4 -17.04 3.25 5.96
CA GLY A 4 -15.98 2.65 6.78
C GLY A 4 -16.16 1.14 6.99
N GLU A 5 -17.39 0.69 7.21
CA GLU A 5 -17.70 -0.74 7.37
C GLU A 5 -17.29 -1.57 6.13
N ILE A 6 -17.44 -1.03 4.93
CA ILE A 6 -17.05 -1.70 3.69
C ILE A 6 -15.53 -1.76 3.58
N VAL A 7 -14.84 -0.69 3.97
CA VAL A 7 -13.37 -0.67 4.03
C VAL A 7 -12.86 -1.73 5.01
N ASP A 8 -13.49 -1.88 6.16
CA ASP A 8 -13.10 -2.85 7.18
C ASP A 8 -13.31 -4.30 6.73
N ILE A 9 -14.43 -4.57 6.03
CA ILE A 9 -14.70 -5.90 5.44
C ILE A 9 -13.60 -6.26 4.43
N LEU A 10 -13.29 -5.33 3.52
CA LEU A 10 -12.28 -5.56 2.48
C LEU A 10 -10.87 -5.72 3.08
N ASN A 11 -10.50 -4.88 4.05
CA ASN A 11 -9.20 -4.97 4.71
C ASN A 11 -8.99 -6.33 5.36
N ARG A 12 -10.02 -6.84 6.06
CA ARG A 12 -9.99 -8.15 6.68
C ARG A 12 -9.84 -9.28 5.66
N ALA A 13 -10.63 -9.26 4.60
CA ALA A 13 -10.58 -10.28 3.55
C ALA A 13 -9.21 -10.31 2.85
N VAL A 14 -8.62 -9.15 2.58
CA VAL A 14 -7.25 -9.06 2.03
C VAL A 14 -6.23 -9.59 3.03
N GLY A 15 -6.33 -9.23 4.30
CA GLY A 15 -5.45 -9.73 5.35
C GLY A 15 -5.51 -11.25 5.52
N GLU A 16 -6.69 -11.86 5.36
CA GLU A 16 -6.88 -13.30 5.35
C GLU A 16 -6.24 -13.96 4.11
N ALA A 17 -6.46 -13.40 2.91
CA ALA A 17 -5.87 -13.92 1.68
C ALA A 17 -4.34 -13.91 1.73
N LEU A 18 -3.73 -12.87 2.31
CA LEU A 18 -2.27 -12.76 2.44
C LEU A 18 -1.65 -13.76 3.43
N ARG A 19 -2.45 -14.57 4.14
CA ARG A 19 -1.97 -15.71 4.94
C ARG A 19 -1.76 -16.98 4.11
N ASP A 20 -2.26 -17.03 2.86
CA ASP A 20 -2.03 -18.17 1.98
C ASP A 20 -0.56 -18.20 1.52
N PRO A 21 0.22 -19.23 1.89
CA PRO A 21 1.63 -19.33 1.50
C PRO A 21 1.84 -19.38 -0.02
N LYS A 22 0.87 -19.89 -0.80
CA LYS A 22 0.96 -19.88 -2.27
C LYS A 22 0.86 -18.46 -2.81
N LEU A 23 -0.02 -17.64 -2.23
CA LEU A 23 -0.16 -16.25 -2.63
C LEU A 23 1.10 -15.44 -2.26
N VAL A 24 1.63 -15.66 -1.06
CA VAL A 24 2.89 -15.03 -0.63
C VAL A 24 4.06 -15.43 -1.54
N ALA A 25 4.16 -16.72 -1.89
CA ALA A 25 5.18 -17.19 -2.83
C ALA A 25 5.03 -16.52 -4.19
N ARG A 26 3.79 -16.37 -4.69
CA ARG A 26 3.55 -15.70 -5.97
C ARG A 26 3.94 -14.23 -5.96
N PHE A 27 3.71 -13.51 -4.85
CA PHE A 27 4.23 -12.15 -4.69
C PHE A 27 5.77 -12.12 -4.76
N ALA A 28 6.43 -13.04 -4.07
CA ALA A 28 7.89 -13.11 -4.08
C ALA A 28 8.46 -13.40 -5.48
N GLU A 29 7.82 -14.28 -6.26
CA GLU A 29 8.22 -14.58 -7.64
C GLU A 29 8.21 -13.36 -8.56
N ILE A 30 7.32 -12.38 -8.31
CA ILE A 30 7.23 -11.14 -9.08
C ILE A 30 7.97 -9.96 -8.42
N GLY A 31 8.81 -10.23 -7.41
CA GLY A 31 9.60 -9.23 -6.69
C GLY A 31 8.80 -8.40 -5.68
N GLY A 32 7.57 -8.82 -5.35
CA GLY A 32 6.72 -8.18 -4.36
C GLY A 32 6.87 -8.77 -2.96
N LEU A 33 6.61 -7.94 -1.95
CA LEU A 33 6.51 -8.34 -0.55
C LEU A 33 5.16 -7.88 0.00
N PRO A 34 4.28 -8.79 0.45
CA PRO A 34 3.02 -8.39 1.07
C PRO A 34 3.23 -7.52 2.31
N MET A 35 2.49 -6.43 2.40
CA MET A 35 2.50 -5.51 3.55
C MET A 35 1.07 -5.29 4.04
N PRO A 36 0.53 -6.18 4.88
CA PRO A 36 -0.80 -5.97 5.46
C PRO A 36 -0.75 -4.78 6.43
N LEU A 37 -1.54 -3.75 6.13
CA LEU A 37 -1.70 -2.55 6.95
C LEU A 37 -3.18 -2.35 7.29
N SER A 38 -3.46 -1.66 8.39
CA SER A 38 -4.81 -1.14 8.64
C SER A 38 -5.14 -0.01 7.66
N PRO A 39 -6.43 0.36 7.48
CA PRO A 39 -6.80 1.50 6.63
C PRO A 39 -6.07 2.79 7.01
N ASP A 40 -5.99 3.10 8.32
CA ASP A 40 -5.27 4.26 8.83
C ASP A 40 -3.76 4.15 8.61
N GLY A 41 -3.19 2.95 8.81
CA GLY A 41 -1.78 2.68 8.56
C GLY A 41 -1.40 2.89 7.09
N TYR A 42 -2.26 2.45 6.17
CA TYR A 42 -2.08 2.69 4.74
C TYR A 42 -2.24 4.17 4.40
N GLY A 43 -3.21 4.86 4.98
CA GLY A 43 -3.38 6.32 4.81
C GLY A 43 -2.14 7.10 5.24
N LYS A 44 -1.54 6.71 6.38
CA LYS A 44 -0.28 7.30 6.86
C LYS A 44 0.88 7.05 5.89
N LEU A 45 1.04 5.82 5.38
CA LEU A 45 2.07 5.49 4.40
C LEU A 45 1.97 6.37 3.14
N ILE A 46 0.77 6.57 2.61
CA ILE A 46 0.54 7.41 1.44
C ILE A 46 0.98 8.85 1.72
N ALA A 47 0.59 9.42 2.87
CA ALA A 47 0.98 10.78 3.23
C ALA A 47 2.51 10.93 3.36
N GLU A 48 3.17 9.97 4.01
CA GLU A 48 4.62 9.97 4.22
C GLU A 48 5.39 9.83 2.90
N GLU A 49 5.03 8.87 2.05
CA GLU A 49 5.68 8.66 0.76
C GLU A 49 5.40 9.83 -0.20
N THR A 50 4.19 10.41 -0.19
CA THR A 50 3.89 11.61 -0.98
C THR A 50 4.81 12.77 -0.60
N GLU A 51 4.95 13.05 0.69
CA GLU A 51 5.81 14.15 1.15
C GLU A 51 7.29 13.89 0.85
N LYS A 52 7.75 12.65 1.03
CA LYS A 52 9.12 12.24 0.69
C LYS A 52 9.41 12.43 -0.79
N TRP A 53 8.56 11.91 -1.67
CA TRP A 53 8.80 11.98 -3.12
C TRP A 53 8.62 13.39 -3.67
N ARG A 54 7.72 14.20 -3.09
CA ARG A 54 7.63 15.63 -3.40
C ARG A 54 8.97 16.34 -3.20
N LYS A 55 9.68 16.06 -2.09
CA LYS A 55 11.01 16.62 -1.83
C LYS A 55 12.05 16.13 -2.83
N VAL A 56 12.04 14.84 -3.15
CA VAL A 56 12.97 14.24 -4.11
C VAL A 56 12.79 14.86 -5.50
N VAL A 57 11.55 14.99 -5.97
CA VAL A 57 11.21 15.59 -7.27
C VAL A 57 11.68 17.05 -7.33
N ALA A 58 11.36 17.84 -6.30
CA ALA A 58 11.79 19.24 -6.22
C ALA A 58 13.32 19.39 -6.19
N PHE A 59 14.01 18.53 -5.43
CA PHE A 59 15.47 18.51 -5.36
C PHE A 59 16.11 18.14 -6.70
N ALA A 60 15.56 17.16 -7.41
CA ALA A 60 16.09 16.69 -8.69
C ALA A 60 15.72 17.61 -9.87
N GLY A 61 14.78 18.55 -9.69
CA GLY A 61 14.33 19.45 -10.76
C GLY A 61 13.60 18.72 -11.89
N VAL A 62 12.98 17.57 -11.59
CA VAL A 62 12.29 16.73 -12.58
C VAL A 62 10.79 16.98 -12.55
N SER A 63 10.13 16.79 -13.68
CA SER A 63 8.67 16.81 -13.81
C SER A 63 8.22 15.74 -14.81
N VAL A 64 6.94 15.42 -14.79
CA VAL A 64 6.27 14.65 -15.85
C VAL A 64 5.46 15.64 -16.67
N ASP A 65 5.50 15.55 -18.00
CA ASP A 65 4.76 16.43 -18.93
C ASP A 65 3.23 16.27 -18.81
#